data_AF-A0A0B7C1Q6-F1
#
_entry.id   AF-A0A0B7C1Q6-F1
#
_cell.length_a   1.000
_cell.length_b   1.000
_cell.length_c   1.000
_cell.angle_alpha   90.00
_cell.angle_beta   90.00
_cell.angle_gamma   90.00
#
_symmetry.space_group_name_H-M   'P 1'
#
loop_
_entity.id
_entity.type
_entity.pdbx_description
1 polymer ?
#
loop_
_entity_poly.entity_id
_entity_poly.type
_entity_poly.pdbx_seq_one_letter_code
_entity_poly.pdbx_strand_id
1 'polypeptide(L)' 'EWGKEERKSNPYKKNQEHQIDIRIRAHDNRFVVYVDQKELAEYEHRTPLSNITHFSVDGDVLLYSKGVVWG' A
#
# COMPACT_ATOMS: atom_id res chain seq x y z
N GLU A 1 -8.79 7.94 17.82
CA GLU A 1 -7.41 8.39 18.07
C GLU A 1 -6.45 7.59 17.19
N TRP A 2 -5.26 8.12 16.93
CA TRP A 2 -4.23 7.39 16.19
C TRP A 2 -3.64 6.27 17.06
N GLY A 3 -3.39 5.11 16.45
CA GLY A 3 -2.70 3.99 17.10
C GLY A 3 -1.17 4.10 16.97
N LYS A 4 -0.46 3.02 17.34
CA LYS A 4 0.99 2.93 17.18
C LYS A 4 1.40 3.05 15.71
N GLU A 5 2.39 3.89 15.43
CA GLU A 5 2.95 4.04 14.08
C GLU A 5 3.88 2.88 13.74
N GLU A 6 3.82 2.39 12.50
CA GLU A 6 4.72 1.36 11.95
C GLU A 6 5.44 1.94 10.73
N ARG A 7 6.77 1.85 10.71
CA ARG A 7 7.62 2.41 9.64
C ARG A 7 8.49 1.33 9.01
N LYS A 8 8.65 1.40 7.70
CA LYS A 8 9.62 0.62 6.92
C LYS A 8 10.53 1.56 6.14
N SER A 9 11.74 1.10 5.83
CA SER A 9 12.69 1.88 5.04
C SER A 9 12.15 2.07 3.63
N ASN A 10 12.21 3.29 3.10
CA ASN A 10 11.78 3.58 1.74
C ASN A 10 12.81 3.03 0.75
N PRO A 11 12.44 2.10 -0.15
CA PRO A 11 13.39 1.56 -1.13
C PRO A 11 13.75 2.57 -2.24
N TYR A 12 13.00 3.67 -2.39
CA TYR A 12 13.19 4.66 -3.45
C TYR A 12 13.98 5.89 -3.01
N LYS A 13 14.73 6.46 -3.96
CA LYS A 13 15.44 7.72 -3.79
C LYS A 13 14.75 8.85 -4.55
N LYS A 14 14.92 10.07 -4.06
CA LYS A 14 14.44 11.29 -4.73
C LYS A 14 15.09 11.42 -6.12
N ASN A 15 14.33 11.89 -7.11
CA ASN A 15 14.75 12.13 -8.50
C ASN A 15 15.09 10.87 -9.32
N GLN A 16 14.62 9.69 -8.90
CA GLN A 16 14.60 8.51 -9.73
C GLN A 16 13.31 8.53 -10.56
N GLU A 17 13.41 8.75 -11.87
CA GLU A 17 12.29 8.56 -12.82
C GLU A 17 11.97 7.07 -12.94
N HIS A 18 11.22 6.54 -11.98
CA HIS A 18 10.76 5.17 -12.00
C HIS A 18 9.27 5.12 -11.67
N GLN A 19 8.54 4.34 -12.46
CA GLN A 19 7.18 3.95 -12.10
C GLN A 19 7.27 3.02 -10.88
N ILE A 20 6.42 3.27 -9.89
CA ILE A 20 6.33 2.47 -8.67
C ILE A 20 5.13 1.52 -8.83
N ASP A 21 5.37 0.21 -8.73
CA ASP A 21 4.30 -0.78 -8.62
C ASP A 21 4.01 -1.06 -7.14
N ILE A 22 2.86 -0.62 -6.64
CA ILE A 22 2.39 -0.93 -5.29
C ILE A 22 1.24 -1.93 -5.38
N ARG A 23 1.38 -3.05 -4.68
CA ARG A 23 0.32 -4.05 -4.55
C ARG A 23 0.02 -4.31 -3.09
N ILE A 24 -1.23 -4.13 -2.71
CA ILE A 24 -1.73 -4.40 -1.35
C ILE A 24 -2.62 -5.63 -1.42
N ARG A 25 -2.23 -6.71 -0.73
CA ARG A 25 -3.04 -7.91 -0.59
C ARG A 25 -3.75 -7.91 0.75
N ALA A 26 -5.06 -8.11 0.73
CA ALA A 26 -5.87 -8.29 1.93
C ALA A 26 -6.01 -9.78 2.24
N HIS A 27 -5.35 -10.24 3.29
CA HIS A 27 -5.57 -11.57 3.87
C HIS A 27 -6.52 -11.46 5.06
N ASP A 28 -6.99 -12.59 5.61
CA ASP A 28 -7.97 -12.61 6.71
C ASP A 28 -7.49 -11.89 7.98
N ASN A 29 -6.17 -11.87 8.24
CA ASN A 29 -5.59 -11.31 9.46
C ASN A 29 -4.66 -10.10 9.24
N ARG A 30 -4.27 -9.81 7.99
CA ARG A 30 -3.30 -8.74 7.69
C ARG A 30 -3.38 -8.24 6.26
N PHE A 31 -2.82 -7.07 6.03
CA PHE A 31 -2.39 -6.62 4.72
C PHE A 31 -0.93 -7.02 4.48
N VAL A 32 -0.62 -7.38 3.24
CA VAL A 32 0.77 -7.53 2.77
C VAL A 32 1.00 -6.53 1.64
N VAL A 33 1.99 -5.67 1.82
CA VAL A 33 2.35 -4.60 0.89
C VAL A 33 3.58 -5.03 0.10
N TYR A 34 3.43 -5.07 -1.21
CA TYR A 34 4.50 -5.31 -2.17
C TYR A 34 4.82 -4.03 -2.92
N VAL A 35 6.10 -3.87 -3.20
CA VAL A 35 6.67 -2.74 -3.94
C VAL A 35 7.66 -3.32 -4.95
N ASP A 36 7.43 -3.06 -6.24
CA ASP A 36 8.16 -3.66 -7.36
C ASP A 36 8.30 -5.18 -7.23
N GLN A 37 7.16 -5.84 -6.96
CA GLN A 37 7.04 -7.30 -6.77
C GLN A 37 7.80 -7.87 -5.56
N LYS A 38 8.41 -7.05 -4.71
CA LYS A 38 9.07 -7.46 -3.46
C LYS A 38 8.20 -7.10 -2.26
N GLU A 39 8.11 -8.00 -1.30
CA GLU A 39 7.42 -7.72 -0.05
C GLU A 39 8.16 -6.63 0.73
N LEU A 40 7.43 -5.57 1.14
CA LEU A 40 7.96 -4.46 1.92
C LEU A 40 7.48 -4.53 3.37
N ALA A 41 6.21 -4.87 3.58
CA ALA A 41 5.58 -4.81 4.89
C ALA A 41 4.40 -5.76 5.03
N GLU A 42 4.19 -6.22 6.25
CA GLU A 42 2.91 -6.76 6.71
C GLU A 42 2.29 -5.79 7.72
N TYR A 43 0.97 -5.68 7.72
CA TYR A 43 0.22 -4.85 8.65
C TYR A 43 -1.00 -5.61 9.17
N GLU A 44 -1.01 -5.95 10.45
CA GLU A 44 -2.13 -6.65 11.07
C GLU A 44 -3.40 -5.79 11.09
N HIS A 45 -4.55 -6.44 10.86
CA HIS A 45 -5.83 -5.75 10.86
C HIS A 45 -6.15 -5.18 12.24
N ARG A 46 -6.27 -3.86 12.34
CA ARG A 46 -6.75 -3.17 13.55
C ARG A 46 -8.28 -3.01 13.59
N THR A 47 -8.95 -3.36 12.49
CA THR A 47 -10.40 -3.39 12.33
C THR A 47 -10.76 -4.58 11.42
N PRO A 48 -11.94 -5.20 11.55
CA PRO A 48 -12.35 -6.27 10.65
C PRO A 48 -12.25 -5.85 9.18
N LEU A 49 -11.65 -6.71 8.35
CA LEU A 49 -11.51 -6.48 6.91
C LEU A 49 -12.87 -6.20 6.24
N SER A 50 -13.94 -6.83 6.73
CA SER A 50 -15.32 -6.63 6.26
C SER A 50 -15.82 -5.19 6.37
N ASN A 51 -15.21 -4.35 7.21
CA ASN A 51 -15.61 -2.96 7.39
C ASN A 51 -14.99 -2.03 6.33
N ILE A 52 -14.04 -2.52 5.53
CA ILE A 52 -13.28 -1.73 4.57
C ILE A 52 -14.04 -1.72 3.25
N THR A 53 -14.50 -0.55 2.83
CA THR A 53 -15.40 -0.37 1.68
C THR A 53 -14.84 0.54 0.59
N HIS A 54 -13.85 1.37 0.94
CA HIS A 54 -13.31 2.40 0.06
C HIS A 54 -11.79 2.39 0.13
N PHE A 55 -11.16 2.76 -0.98
CA PHE A 55 -9.74 3.01 -1.08
C PHE A 55 -9.54 4.41 -1.62
N SER A 56 -8.65 5.18 -0.98
CA SER A 56 -8.33 6.55 -1.37
C SER A 56 -6.83 6.67 -1.59
N VAL A 57 -6.46 7.29 -2.71
CA VAL A 57 -5.09 7.74 -2.97
C VAL A 57 -5.13 9.25 -3.06
N ASP A 58 -4.23 9.91 -2.33
CA ASP A 58 -4.14 11.37 -2.27
C ASP A 58 -2.66 11.80 -2.17
N GLY A 59 -2.36 13.02 -2.63
CA GLY A 59 -1.03 13.61 -2.62
C GLY A 59 -0.47 13.96 -4.01
N ASP A 60 0.80 14.35 -4.05
CA ASP A 60 1.54 14.67 -5.29
C ASP A 60 1.97 13.39 -6.01
N VAL A 61 0.98 12.71 -6.61
CA VAL A 61 1.16 11.44 -7.31
C VAL A 61 0.44 11.44 -8.66
N LEU A 62 1.08 10.86 -9.67
CA LEU A 62 0.47 10.62 -10.97
C LEU A 62 0.03 9.16 -11.06
N LEU A 63 -1.28 8.91 -11.17
CA LEU A 63 -1.82 7.58 -11.37
C LEU A 63 -1.87 7.25 -12.87
N TYR A 64 -1.26 6.13 -13.26
CA TYR A 64 -1.37 5.63 -14.62
C TYR A 64 -2.66 4.81 -14.75
N SER A 65 -3.52 5.16 -15.72
CA SER A 65 -4.90 4.65 -15.85
C SER A 65 -5.04 3.13 -16.03
N LYS A 66 -3.96 2.42 -16.36
CA LYS A 66 -3.91 0.94 -16.39
C LYS A 66 -3.46 0.30 -15.06
N GLY A 67 -3.10 1.09 -14.06
CA GLY A 67 -2.40 0.64 -12.85
C GLY A 67 -3.29 0.42 -11.61
N VAL A 68 -4.54 0.87 -11.60
CA VAL A 68 -5.47 0.58 -10.50
C VAL A 68 -6.39 -0.54 -10.92
N VAL A 69 -6.12 -1.74 -10.40
CA VAL A 69 -6.89 -2.96 -10.68
C VAL A 69 -7.33 -3.57 -9.35
N TRP A 70 -8.57 -4.02 -9.29
CA TRP A 70 -9.17 -4.71 -8.15
C TRP A 70 -9.57 -6.12 -8.60
N GLY A 71 -9.30 -7.14 -7.78
CA GLY A 71 -9.61 -8.55 -8.10
C GLY A 71 -8.94 -9.52 -7.15
#